data_AF-A0AA42U4F3-F1
#
_entry.id   AF-A0AA42U4F3-F1
#
_cell.length_a   1.000
_cell.length_b   1.000
_cell.length_c   1.000
_cell.angle_alpha   90.00
_cell.angle_beta   90.00
_cell.angle_gamma   90.00
#
_symmetry.space_group_name_H-M   'P 1'
#
loop_
_entity.id
_entity.type
_entity.pdbx_description
1 polymer ?
#
loop_
_entity_poly.entity_id
_entity_poly.type
_entity_poly.pdbx_seq_one_letter_code
_entity_poly.pdbx_strand_id
1 'polypeptide(L)'
;MNYAHSVQLTIQNDLISKLGKTSLVDALIELIWNALDADALNVRVFFEDNGLDSLNSIKIIDDGVGIHFSEAKNIFKNLGGSKKKNKLKSDVYGRFLHGKEGKGRLKAFSLGATVNWSITYKDESLDKLFTYKVAMHLNNPSDVKISDPVESDENLKSGVILEAYDVPKKIRKLNDSAKTKILETFAFYLYDYKNINLEIDGEKIDPKKIILAVTPFNLDFIRAC
;
A
#
# COMPACT_ATOMS: atom_id res chain seq x y z
N MET A 1 13.98 9.56 -17.43
CA MET A 1 13.33 10.10 -16.21
C MET A 1 14.40 10.86 -15.43
N ASN A 2 14.16 12.12 -15.09
CA ASN A 2 15.12 12.92 -14.32
C ASN A 2 14.76 12.82 -12.83
N TYR A 3 15.68 12.28 -12.02
CA TYR A 3 15.56 12.27 -10.57
C TYR A 3 16.39 13.43 -10.02
N ALA A 4 15.77 14.30 -9.23
CA ALA A 4 16.44 15.49 -8.70
C ALA A 4 16.99 15.25 -7.28
N HIS A 5 16.50 14.21 -6.59
CA HIS A 5 16.82 13.97 -5.20
C HIS A 5 17.29 12.52 -5.00
N SER A 6 18.43 12.35 -4.32
CA SER A 6 18.81 11.07 -3.72
C SER A 6 18.71 11.16 -2.20
N VAL A 7 18.22 10.10 -1.58
CA VAL A 7 18.05 10.01 -0.13
C VAL A 7 18.65 8.70 0.34
N GLN A 8 19.60 8.79 1.27
CA GLN A 8 20.18 7.62 1.93
C GLN A 8 19.26 7.15 3.05
N LEU A 9 18.78 5.90 2.96
CA LEU A 9 18.04 5.28 4.06
C LEU A 9 18.94 5.06 5.27
N THR A 10 18.40 5.33 6.44
CA THR A 10 18.97 4.78 7.67
C THR A 10 18.40 3.38 7.86
N ILE A 11 19.10 2.38 7.35
CA ILE A 11 18.69 0.98 7.50
C ILE A 11 19.05 0.53 8.91
N GLN A 12 18.05 0.21 9.73
CA GLN A 12 18.30 -0.59 10.93
C GLN A 12 18.60 -2.02 10.47
N ASN A 13 19.72 -2.60 10.90
CA ASN A 13 20.18 -3.94 10.49
C ASN A 13 19.10 -5.05 10.59
N ASP A 14 18.10 -4.88 11.46
CA ASP A 14 16.94 -5.77 11.61
C ASP A 14 16.00 -5.79 10.38
N LEU A 15 15.87 -4.68 9.63
CA LEU A 15 14.94 -4.55 8.50
C LEU A 15 15.35 -5.37 7.27
N ILE A 16 16.66 -5.41 6.92
CA ILE A 16 17.15 -6.26 5.81
C ILE A 16 16.90 -7.74 6.12
N SER A 17 17.10 -8.16 7.38
CA SER A 17 16.88 -9.55 7.78
C SER A 17 15.41 -10.00 7.66
N LYS A 18 14.46 -9.06 7.82
CA LYS A 18 13.01 -9.30 7.71
C LYS A 18 12.50 -9.29 6.27
N LEU A 19 13.15 -8.56 5.36
CA LEU A 19 12.84 -8.59 3.93
C LEU A 19 12.93 -10.00 3.34
N GLY A 20 13.93 -10.79 3.76
CA GLY A 20 14.13 -12.16 3.29
C GLY A 20 13.09 -13.18 3.78
N LYS A 21 12.26 -12.84 4.76
CA LYS A 21 11.30 -13.76 5.42
C LYS A 21 9.83 -13.46 5.12
N THR A 22 9.52 -12.29 4.55
CA THR A 22 8.11 -11.89 4.33
C THR A 22 7.56 -12.60 3.09
N SER A 23 6.41 -13.26 3.22
CA SER A 23 5.74 -13.90 2.09
C SER A 23 5.11 -12.86 1.16
N LEU A 24 4.88 -13.21 -0.12
CA LEU A 24 4.15 -12.35 -1.05
C LEU A 24 2.80 -11.90 -0.48
N VAL A 25 2.05 -12.84 0.11
CA VAL A 25 0.70 -12.56 0.64
C VAL A 25 0.77 -11.55 1.80
N ASP A 26 1.72 -11.72 2.72
CA ASP A 26 1.88 -10.79 3.85
C ASP A 26 2.34 -9.40 3.37
N ALA A 27 3.16 -9.34 2.32
CA ALA A 27 3.55 -8.08 1.71
C ALA A 27 2.36 -7.38 1.04
N LEU A 28 1.54 -8.11 0.27
CA LEU A 28 0.32 -7.57 -0.34
C LEU A 28 -0.66 -7.05 0.71
N ILE A 29 -0.90 -7.81 1.79
CA ILE A 29 -1.77 -7.38 2.90
C ILE A 29 -1.30 -6.02 3.45
N GLU A 30 -0.01 -5.86 3.67
CA GLU A 30 0.54 -4.62 4.24
C GLU A 30 0.48 -3.45 3.28
N LEU A 31 0.69 -3.69 2.00
CA LEU A 31 0.59 -2.65 0.96
C LEU A 31 -0.87 -2.24 0.73
N ILE A 32 -1.81 -3.19 0.75
CA ILE A 32 -3.25 -2.90 0.72
C ILE A 32 -3.66 -2.10 1.95
N TRP A 33 -3.19 -2.49 3.15
CA TRP A 33 -3.44 -1.69 4.35
C TRP A 33 -2.93 -0.26 4.23
N ASN A 34 -1.74 -0.05 3.64
CA ASN A 34 -1.23 1.31 3.41
C ASN A 34 -2.16 2.14 2.52
N ALA A 35 -2.75 1.55 1.48
CA ALA A 35 -3.73 2.22 0.63
C ALA A 35 -5.01 2.56 1.40
N LEU A 36 -5.57 1.62 2.16
CA LEU A 36 -6.79 1.81 2.96
C LEU A 36 -6.60 2.86 4.07
N ASP A 37 -5.42 2.85 4.71
CA ASP A 37 -4.97 3.83 5.68
C ASP A 37 -4.79 5.24 5.08
N ALA A 38 -4.60 5.33 3.76
CA ALA A 38 -4.52 6.56 2.97
C ALA A 38 -5.89 6.94 2.38
N ASP A 39 -6.98 6.46 2.98
CA ASP A 39 -8.35 6.76 2.61
C ASP A 39 -8.81 6.24 1.23
N ALA A 40 -8.07 5.34 0.58
CA ALA A 40 -8.47 4.75 -0.71
C ALA A 40 -9.84 4.06 -0.63
N LEU A 41 -10.65 4.23 -1.67
CA LEU A 41 -11.92 3.51 -1.86
C LEU A 41 -11.74 2.36 -2.82
N ASN A 42 -10.83 2.47 -3.78
CA ASN A 42 -10.55 1.46 -4.78
C ASN A 42 -9.09 1.05 -4.65
N VAL A 43 -8.84 -0.24 -4.38
CA VAL A 43 -7.51 -0.83 -4.37
C VAL A 43 -7.50 -2.02 -5.32
N ARG A 44 -6.59 -2.02 -6.28
CA ARG A 44 -6.49 -3.07 -7.30
C ARG A 44 -5.07 -3.63 -7.35
N VAL A 45 -4.97 -4.96 -7.37
CA VAL A 45 -3.70 -5.68 -7.51
C VAL A 45 -3.72 -6.44 -8.83
N PHE A 46 -2.67 -6.28 -9.64
CA PHE A 46 -2.50 -6.95 -10.93
C PHE A 46 -1.20 -7.73 -10.96
N PHE A 47 -1.25 -8.91 -11.59
CA PHE A 47 -0.11 -9.73 -11.91
C PHE A 47 0.05 -9.81 -13.43
N GLU A 48 1.09 -9.16 -13.96
CA GLU A 48 1.35 -9.14 -15.39
C GLU A 48 2.31 -10.27 -15.78
N ASP A 49 1.88 -11.17 -16.65
CA ASP A 49 2.72 -12.27 -17.17
C ASP A 49 3.60 -11.80 -18.33
N ASN A 50 4.78 -12.40 -18.49
CA ASN A 50 5.63 -12.20 -19.66
C ASN A 50 5.49 -13.31 -20.74
N GLY A 51 4.50 -14.20 -20.59
CA GLY A 51 4.26 -15.30 -21.54
C GLY A 51 5.20 -16.50 -21.41
N LEU A 52 6.11 -16.53 -20.42
CA LEU A 52 7.07 -17.62 -20.19
C LEU A 52 6.91 -18.24 -18.78
N ASP A 53 5.68 -18.41 -18.31
CA ASP A 53 5.35 -18.92 -16.95
C ASP A 53 6.03 -18.13 -15.81
N SER A 54 6.35 -16.86 -16.07
CA SER A 54 6.91 -15.95 -15.09
C SER A 54 6.24 -14.58 -15.16
N LEU A 55 6.23 -13.90 -14.03
CA LEU A 55 5.63 -12.59 -13.91
C LEU A 55 6.63 -11.53 -14.39
N ASN A 56 6.16 -10.64 -15.26
CA ASN A 56 6.86 -9.41 -15.63
C ASN A 56 6.83 -8.40 -14.48
N SER A 57 5.66 -8.18 -13.92
CA SER A 57 5.44 -7.17 -12.88
C SER A 57 4.31 -7.55 -11.94
N ILE A 58 4.33 -6.96 -10.75
CA ILE A 58 3.19 -6.92 -9.82
C ILE A 58 2.87 -5.46 -9.59
N LYS A 59 1.60 -5.07 -9.79
CA LYS A 59 1.14 -3.70 -9.70
C LYS A 59 0.04 -3.54 -8.67
N ILE A 60 0.15 -2.52 -7.82
CA ILE A 60 -0.89 -2.13 -6.87
C ILE A 60 -1.30 -0.70 -7.20
N ILE A 61 -2.59 -0.46 -7.36
CA ILE A 61 -3.16 0.85 -7.67
C ILE A 61 -4.19 1.19 -6.61
N ASP A 62 -4.07 2.36 -6.01
CA ASP A 62 -5.09 2.92 -5.15
C ASP A 62 -5.48 4.35 -5.53
N ASP A 63 -6.67 4.77 -5.10
CA ASP A 63 -7.21 6.13 -5.26
C ASP A 63 -7.26 6.89 -3.93
N GLY A 64 -6.30 6.63 -3.04
CA GLY A 64 -6.19 7.33 -1.76
C GLY A 64 -5.74 8.78 -1.93
N VAL A 65 -5.42 9.43 -0.81
CA VAL A 65 -4.98 10.85 -0.80
C VAL A 65 -3.57 11.07 -1.38
N GLY A 66 -2.82 9.99 -1.63
CA GLY A 66 -1.41 10.04 -2.00
C GLY A 66 -0.51 10.39 -0.82
N ILE A 67 0.67 10.95 -1.13
CA ILE A 67 1.63 11.43 -0.13
C ILE A 67 2.07 12.82 -0.59
N HIS A 68 1.96 13.83 0.27
CA HIS A 68 2.42 15.17 -0.07
C HIS A 68 3.94 15.19 -0.28
N PHE A 69 4.43 15.91 -1.29
CA PHE A 69 5.86 15.89 -1.65
C PHE A 69 6.79 16.30 -0.49
N SER A 70 6.35 17.24 0.36
CA SER A 70 7.09 17.66 1.56
C SER A 70 7.35 16.52 2.55
N GLU A 71 6.52 15.47 2.56
CA GLU A 71 6.67 14.31 3.43
C GLU A 71 7.49 13.19 2.79
N ALA A 72 7.63 13.20 1.45
CA ALA A 72 8.23 12.12 0.67
C ALA A 72 9.62 11.75 1.20
N LYS A 73 10.51 12.74 1.38
CA LYS A 73 11.86 12.50 1.88
C LYS A 73 11.84 11.85 3.26
N ASN A 74 10.98 12.28 4.17
CA ASN A 74 10.93 11.70 5.52
C ASN A 74 10.36 10.27 5.51
N ILE A 75 9.26 10.06 4.80
CA ILE A 75 8.59 8.75 4.71
C ILE A 75 9.48 7.72 4.05
N PHE A 76 10.11 8.08 2.93
CA PHE A 76 10.97 7.16 2.21
C PHE A 76 12.34 7.05 2.83
N LYS A 77 12.87 8.03 3.57
CA LYS A 77 14.11 7.87 4.36
C LYS A 77 13.93 6.96 5.57
N ASN A 78 12.81 7.12 6.26
CA ASN A 78 12.46 6.41 7.47
C ASN A 78 11.40 5.36 7.16
N LEU A 79 11.79 4.29 6.44
CA LEU A 79 10.93 3.13 6.12
C LEU A 79 10.56 2.29 7.36
N GLY A 80 10.60 2.89 8.54
CA GLY A 80 10.06 2.45 9.82
C GLY A 80 9.90 3.70 10.69
N GLY A 81 8.71 3.89 11.27
CA GLY A 81 8.45 4.94 12.24
C GLY A 81 7.74 6.20 11.74
N SER A 82 6.75 6.08 10.83
CA SER A 82 5.86 7.22 10.57
C SER A 82 5.06 7.58 11.84
N LYS A 83 4.89 8.90 12.07
CA LYS A 83 4.23 9.50 13.24
C LYS A 83 2.71 9.25 13.26
N LYS A 84 2.25 7.99 13.19
CA LYS A 84 0.85 7.64 13.46
C LYS A 84 0.57 7.36 14.95
N LYS A 85 1.53 7.65 15.84
CA LYS A 85 1.44 7.28 17.27
C LYS A 85 0.20 7.81 18.00
N ASN A 86 -0.46 8.87 17.49
CA ASN A 86 -1.63 9.47 18.13
C ASN A 86 -2.89 9.53 17.25
N LYS A 87 -2.89 8.88 16.08
CA LYS A 87 -4.02 8.97 15.14
C LYS A 87 -4.74 7.63 15.04
N LEU A 88 -5.99 7.59 15.47
CA LEU A 88 -6.84 6.39 15.42
C LEU A 88 -7.67 6.30 14.15
N LYS A 89 -7.94 7.44 13.49
CA LYS A 89 -8.83 7.55 12.34
C LYS A 89 -8.17 8.23 11.15
N SER A 90 -8.54 7.83 9.95
CA SER A 90 -8.13 8.44 8.70
C SER A 90 -8.71 9.85 8.54
N ASP A 91 -8.12 10.66 7.65
CA ASP A 91 -8.43 12.09 7.55
C ASP A 91 -9.74 12.37 6.82
N VAL A 92 -10.01 11.63 5.75
CA VAL A 92 -11.09 11.94 4.82
C VAL A 92 -12.37 11.25 5.25
N TYR A 93 -12.32 9.93 5.48
CA TYR A 93 -13.51 9.13 5.77
C TYR A 93 -13.62 8.70 7.24
N GLY A 94 -12.67 9.09 8.09
CA GLY A 94 -12.71 8.81 9.54
C GLY A 94 -12.65 7.33 9.90
N ARG A 95 -12.07 6.49 9.02
CA ARG A 95 -11.96 5.04 9.19
C ARG A 95 -10.88 4.69 10.19
N PHE A 96 -11.06 3.60 10.95
CA PHE A 96 -10.02 3.13 11.86
C PHE A 96 -8.75 2.76 11.10
N LEU A 97 -7.61 3.29 11.56
CA LEU A 97 -6.31 3.04 10.96
C LEU A 97 -5.73 1.71 11.46
N HIS A 98 -5.12 0.95 10.55
CA HIS A 98 -4.43 -0.30 10.86
C HIS A 98 -2.97 -0.06 11.28
N GLY A 99 -2.25 0.77 10.52
CA GLY A 99 -0.80 0.87 10.61
C GLY A 99 -0.28 1.71 11.78
N LYS A 100 0.50 1.10 12.70
CA LYS A 100 1.17 1.80 13.80
C LYS A 100 2.67 2.04 13.61
N GLU A 101 3.35 1.28 12.74
CA GLU A 101 4.82 1.23 12.71
C GLU A 101 5.49 1.74 11.42
N GLY A 102 4.75 2.01 10.34
CA GLY A 102 5.30 2.58 9.11
C GLY A 102 6.33 1.69 8.35
N LYS A 103 6.47 0.41 8.74
CA LYS A 103 7.45 -0.55 8.17
C LYS A 103 6.99 -1.25 6.88
N GLY A 104 5.74 -1.05 6.47
CA GLY A 104 5.11 -1.81 5.38
C GLY A 104 5.72 -1.55 3.99
N ARG A 105 6.32 -0.36 3.75
CA ARG A 105 6.81 0.03 2.41
C ARG A 105 8.02 -0.78 1.94
N LEU A 106 8.88 -1.21 2.87
CA LEU A 106 10.01 -2.09 2.54
C LEU A 106 9.54 -3.49 2.09
N LYS A 107 8.36 -3.94 2.54
CA LYS A 107 7.78 -5.21 2.10
C LYS A 107 7.47 -5.22 0.60
N ALA A 108 7.49 -4.07 -0.08
CA ALA A 108 7.41 -4.02 -1.54
C ALA A 108 8.55 -4.81 -2.23
N PHE A 109 9.72 -4.94 -1.61
CA PHE A 109 10.80 -5.79 -2.15
C PHE A 109 10.48 -7.29 -2.10
N SER A 110 9.44 -7.71 -1.38
CA SER A 110 8.93 -9.08 -1.45
C SER A 110 8.17 -9.36 -2.75
N LEU A 111 7.82 -8.33 -3.52
CA LEU A 111 7.13 -8.44 -4.82
C LEU A 111 8.13 -8.47 -5.98
N GLY A 112 9.24 -7.73 -5.88
CA GLY A 112 10.25 -7.60 -6.94
C GLY A 112 11.49 -6.85 -6.47
N ALA A 113 12.62 -7.02 -7.18
CA ALA A 113 13.88 -6.37 -6.81
C ALA A 113 13.92 -4.87 -7.16
N THR A 114 13.18 -4.47 -8.19
CA THR A 114 13.00 -3.06 -8.57
C THR A 114 11.59 -2.63 -8.19
N VAL A 115 11.46 -1.54 -7.43
CA VAL A 115 10.15 -1.01 -7.04
C VAL A 115 10.06 0.47 -7.37
N ASN A 116 8.99 0.82 -8.08
CA ASN A 116 8.67 2.18 -8.47
C ASN A 116 7.31 2.59 -7.88
N TRP A 117 7.23 3.81 -7.39
CA TRP A 117 5.98 4.46 -7.01
C TRP A 117 5.75 5.66 -7.91
N SER A 118 4.55 5.78 -8.45
CA SER A 118 4.01 7.05 -8.96
C SER A 118 2.94 7.52 -7.99
N ILE A 119 3.15 8.69 -7.41
CA ILE A 119 2.32 9.22 -6.31
C ILE A 119 1.70 10.51 -6.80
N THR A 120 0.38 10.56 -6.81
CA THR A 120 -0.40 11.75 -7.15
C THR A 120 -1.09 12.25 -5.88
N TYR A 121 -0.91 13.51 -5.54
CA TYR A 121 -1.51 14.14 -4.36
C TYR A 121 -2.09 15.51 -4.73
N LYS A 122 -3.07 15.96 -3.94
CA LYS A 122 -3.62 17.32 -4.05
C LYS A 122 -2.84 18.26 -3.15
N ASP A 123 -2.32 19.34 -3.71
CA ASP A 123 -1.82 20.47 -2.94
C ASP A 123 -2.99 21.39 -2.63
N GLU A 124 -3.45 21.38 -1.39
CA GLU A 124 -4.62 22.15 -0.95
C GLU A 124 -4.38 23.67 -1.00
N SER A 125 -3.12 24.12 -0.98
CA SER A 125 -2.81 25.56 -1.06
C SER A 125 -2.89 26.10 -2.49
N LEU A 126 -2.60 25.24 -3.47
CA LEU A 126 -2.64 25.56 -4.89
C LEU A 126 -3.92 25.08 -5.58
N ASP A 127 -4.73 24.28 -4.89
CA ASP A 127 -5.91 23.57 -5.42
C ASP A 127 -5.60 22.77 -6.71
N LYS A 128 -4.41 22.14 -6.74
CA LYS A 128 -3.88 21.44 -7.92
C LYS A 128 -3.34 20.06 -7.57
N LEU A 129 -3.34 19.17 -8.56
CA LEU A 129 -2.73 17.85 -8.44
C LEU A 129 -1.27 17.88 -8.89
N PHE A 130 -0.42 17.19 -8.14
CA PHE A 130 0.98 16.98 -8.47
C PHE A 130 1.32 15.50 -8.42
N THR A 131 2.18 15.08 -9.34
CA THR A 131 2.71 13.72 -9.39
C THR A 131 4.22 13.74 -9.28
N TYR A 132 4.77 12.88 -8.43
CA TYR A 132 6.20 12.59 -8.38
C TYR A 132 6.43 11.08 -8.35
N LYS A 133 7.67 10.69 -8.64
CA LYS A 133 8.08 9.29 -8.71
C LYS A 133 9.15 8.97 -7.69
N VAL A 134 9.07 7.78 -7.13
CA VAL A 134 10.09 7.21 -6.26
C VAL A 134 10.56 5.90 -6.87
N ALA A 135 11.88 5.71 -6.96
CA ALA A 135 12.47 4.46 -7.44
C ALA A 135 13.45 3.91 -6.40
N MET A 136 13.37 2.61 -6.17
CA MET A 136 14.21 1.87 -5.24
C MET A 136 14.64 0.52 -5.82
N HIS A 137 15.80 0.04 -5.42
CA HIS A 137 16.35 -1.24 -5.88
C HIS A 137 16.91 -2.07 -4.71
N LEU A 138 16.65 -3.37 -4.68
CA LEU A 138 16.98 -4.25 -3.56
C LEU A 138 18.50 -4.37 -3.29
N ASN A 139 19.34 -4.28 -4.32
CA ASN A 139 20.80 -4.32 -4.16
C ASN A 139 21.37 -3.05 -3.49
N ASN A 140 20.64 -1.94 -3.52
CA ASN A 140 21.02 -0.71 -2.86
C ASN A 140 19.76 -0.05 -2.29
N PRO A 141 19.11 -0.67 -1.30
CA PRO A 141 17.82 -0.22 -0.82
C PRO A 141 17.95 1.15 -0.16
N SER A 142 19.15 1.49 0.32
CA SER A 142 19.51 2.80 0.83
C SER A 142 19.46 3.93 -0.19
N ASP A 143 19.63 3.66 -1.48
CA ASP A 143 19.60 4.69 -2.53
C ASP A 143 18.17 4.87 -3.05
N VAL A 144 17.44 5.80 -2.44
CA VAL A 144 16.10 6.18 -2.90
C VAL A 144 16.19 7.37 -3.84
N LYS A 145 15.67 7.21 -5.05
CA LYS A 145 15.60 8.26 -6.07
C LYS A 145 14.21 8.87 -6.10
N ILE A 146 14.11 10.18 -5.95
CA ILE A 146 12.84 10.91 -5.95
C ILE A 146 12.88 12.00 -7.04
N SER A 147 11.88 12.02 -7.92
CA SER A 147 11.73 13.09 -8.92
C SER A 147 11.17 14.36 -8.30
N ASP A 148 11.30 15.48 -9.00
CA ASP A 148 10.50 16.66 -8.67
C ASP A 148 9.00 16.38 -8.90
N PRO A 149 8.12 17.06 -8.15
CA PRO A 149 6.69 17.02 -8.43
C PRO A 149 6.40 17.79 -9.71
N VAL A 150 5.54 17.23 -10.55
CA VAL A 150 5.05 17.85 -11.78
C VAL A 150 3.54 18.01 -11.66
N GLU A 151 3.03 19.17 -12.04
CA GLU A 151 1.59 19.41 -12.12
C GLU A 151 0.94 18.36 -13.02
N SER A 152 -0.18 17.81 -12.56
CA SER A 152 -0.89 16.69 -13.20
C SER A 152 -2.19 17.18 -13.83
N ASP A 153 -2.69 16.41 -14.79
CA ASP A 153 -4.01 16.66 -15.40
C ASP A 153 -5.09 16.73 -14.31
N GLU A 154 -5.98 17.73 -14.37
CA GLU A 154 -7.07 17.93 -13.42
C GLU A 154 -8.07 16.76 -13.39
N ASN A 155 -8.13 15.97 -14.46
CA ASN A 155 -8.97 14.77 -14.54
C ASN A 155 -8.37 13.55 -13.83
N LEU A 156 -7.09 13.61 -13.43
CA LEU A 156 -6.50 12.56 -12.60
C LEU A 156 -7.08 12.62 -11.20
N LYS A 157 -6.94 11.51 -10.47
CA LYS A 157 -7.26 11.44 -9.05
C LYS A 157 -5.98 11.31 -8.25
N SER A 158 -6.01 11.75 -7.00
CA SER A 158 -4.96 11.38 -6.05
C SER A 158 -4.90 9.86 -5.89
N GLY A 159 -3.74 9.37 -5.49
CA GLY A 159 -3.53 7.95 -5.26
C GLY A 159 -2.08 7.54 -5.42
N VAL A 160 -1.84 6.24 -5.30
CA VAL A 160 -0.53 5.64 -5.49
C VAL A 160 -0.61 4.49 -6.48
N ILE A 161 0.35 4.47 -7.39
CA ILE A 161 0.66 3.34 -8.25
C ILE A 161 2.00 2.78 -7.81
N LEU A 162 2.04 1.55 -7.29
CA LEU A 162 3.25 0.81 -6.98
C LEU A 162 3.44 -0.27 -8.05
N GLU A 163 4.61 -0.26 -8.68
CA GLU A 163 5.01 -1.26 -9.68
C GLU A 163 6.30 -1.95 -9.23
N ALA A 164 6.24 -3.27 -9.05
CA ALA A 164 7.39 -4.10 -8.73
C ALA A 164 7.80 -4.93 -9.96
N TYR A 165 9.06 -4.82 -10.35
CA TYR A 165 9.68 -5.54 -11.47
C TYR A 165 10.79 -6.46 -10.95
N ASP A 166 11.39 -7.22 -11.86
CA ASP A 166 12.38 -8.25 -11.53
C ASP A 166 11.80 -9.24 -10.51
N VAL A 167 10.57 -9.69 -10.80
CA VAL A 167 9.80 -10.57 -9.92
C VAL A 167 10.53 -11.92 -9.80
N PRO A 168 10.87 -12.38 -8.58
CA PRO A 168 11.56 -13.64 -8.41
C PRO A 168 10.84 -14.81 -9.08
N LYS A 169 11.57 -15.66 -9.81
CA LYS A 169 11.04 -16.83 -10.54
C LYS A 169 10.28 -17.85 -9.70
N LYS A 170 10.27 -17.75 -8.37
CA LYS A 170 9.46 -18.59 -7.47
C LYS A 170 8.06 -18.02 -7.21
N ILE A 171 7.86 -16.72 -7.47
CA ILE A 171 6.58 -16.05 -7.29
C ILE A 171 5.68 -16.40 -8.49
N ARG A 172 4.43 -16.70 -8.17
CA ARG A 172 3.34 -17.00 -9.12
C ARG A 172 2.14 -16.14 -8.75
N LYS A 173 1.12 -16.16 -9.61
CA LYS A 173 -0.21 -15.63 -9.28
C LYS A 173 -0.75 -16.28 -8.02
N LEU A 174 -1.64 -15.57 -7.33
CA LEU A 174 -2.23 -16.06 -6.09
C LEU A 174 -3.11 -17.28 -6.34
N ASN A 175 -2.88 -18.33 -5.56
CA ASN A 175 -3.79 -19.47 -5.48
C ASN A 175 -4.98 -19.15 -4.55
N ASP A 176 -5.97 -20.04 -4.51
CA ASP A 176 -7.17 -19.84 -3.70
C ASP A 176 -6.87 -19.69 -2.21
N SER A 177 -5.91 -20.45 -1.67
CA SER A 177 -5.50 -20.33 -0.26
C SER A 177 -4.95 -18.94 0.07
N ALA A 178 -4.14 -18.37 -0.82
CA ALA A 178 -3.62 -17.01 -0.68
C ALA A 178 -4.74 -15.97 -0.75
N LYS A 179 -5.67 -16.12 -1.70
CA LYS A 179 -6.85 -15.25 -1.80
C LYS A 179 -7.74 -15.33 -0.56
N THR A 180 -7.97 -16.53 -0.02
CA THR A 180 -8.72 -16.74 1.23
C THR A 180 -8.06 -16.05 2.41
N LYS A 181 -6.73 -16.15 2.55
CA LYS A 181 -6.01 -15.44 3.62
C LYS A 181 -6.18 -13.92 3.54
N ILE A 182 -6.15 -13.37 2.32
CA ILE A 182 -6.41 -11.93 2.10
C ILE A 182 -7.86 -11.61 2.47
N LEU A 183 -8.82 -12.39 1.99
CA LEU A 183 -10.24 -12.21 2.30
C LEU A 183 -10.51 -12.23 3.81
N GLU A 184 -9.98 -13.22 4.54
CA GLU A 184 -10.10 -13.32 6.00
C GLU A 184 -9.50 -12.11 6.71
N THR A 185 -8.37 -11.60 6.22
CA THR A 185 -7.69 -10.44 6.80
C THR A 185 -8.53 -9.16 6.68
N PHE A 186 -9.19 -8.95 5.54
CA PHE A 186 -9.94 -7.72 5.26
C PHE A 186 -11.45 -7.83 5.52
N ALA A 187 -11.95 -9.02 5.87
CA ALA A 187 -13.38 -9.32 5.93
C ALA A 187 -14.20 -8.30 6.73
N PHE A 188 -13.82 -8.09 8.00
CA PHE A 188 -14.53 -7.18 8.90
C PHE A 188 -14.40 -5.73 8.45
N TYR A 189 -13.22 -5.34 7.95
CA TYR A 189 -13.00 -3.98 7.48
C TYR A 189 -13.88 -3.65 6.25
N LEU A 190 -13.93 -4.56 5.27
CA LEU A 190 -14.77 -4.38 4.08
C LEU A 190 -16.27 -4.49 4.41
N TYR A 191 -16.62 -5.24 5.47
CA TYR A 191 -17.99 -5.29 5.98
C TYR A 191 -18.43 -3.95 6.60
N ASP A 192 -17.57 -3.35 7.43
CA ASP A 192 -17.82 -2.06 8.09
C ASP A 192 -17.81 -0.90 7.09
N TYR A 193 -16.92 -0.94 6.09
CA TYR A 193 -16.74 0.11 5.08
C TYR A 193 -17.14 -0.38 3.68
N LYS A 194 -18.45 -0.47 3.45
CA LYS A 194 -19.07 -1.09 2.25
C LYS A 194 -18.76 -0.40 0.92
N ASN A 195 -18.30 0.84 0.95
CA ASN A 195 -17.92 1.61 -0.24
C ASN A 195 -16.51 1.28 -0.74
N ILE A 196 -15.77 0.44 -0.02
CA ILE A 196 -14.43 0.01 -0.43
C ILE A 196 -14.53 -1.14 -1.44
N ASN A 197 -13.80 -1.02 -2.54
CA ASN A 197 -13.63 -2.02 -3.57
C ASN A 197 -12.17 -2.50 -3.57
N LEU A 198 -11.93 -3.71 -3.08
CA LEU A 198 -10.66 -4.41 -3.17
C LEU A 198 -10.76 -5.48 -4.27
N GLU A 199 -9.87 -5.42 -5.25
CA GLU A 199 -9.82 -6.34 -6.39
C GLU A 199 -8.41 -6.90 -6.58
N ILE A 200 -8.33 -8.20 -6.89
CA ILE A 200 -7.07 -8.90 -7.18
C ILE A 200 -7.25 -9.69 -8.48
N ASP A 201 -6.45 -9.37 -9.50
CA ASP A 201 -6.52 -9.97 -10.84
C ASP A 201 -7.96 -9.98 -11.43
N GLY A 202 -8.67 -8.87 -11.29
CA GLY A 202 -10.06 -8.74 -11.78
C GLY A 202 -11.11 -9.39 -10.86
N GLU A 203 -10.72 -10.09 -9.80
CA GLU A 203 -11.65 -10.67 -8.84
C GLU A 203 -11.86 -9.76 -7.63
N LYS A 204 -13.12 -9.40 -7.36
CA LYS A 204 -13.49 -8.65 -6.17
C LYS A 204 -13.38 -9.52 -4.90
N ILE A 205 -12.72 -8.98 -3.89
CA ILE A 205 -12.68 -9.54 -2.54
C ILE A 205 -13.97 -9.18 -1.82
N ASP A 206 -14.91 -10.12 -1.76
CA ASP A 206 -16.23 -9.91 -1.16
C ASP A 206 -16.32 -10.56 0.24
N PRO A 207 -16.42 -9.77 1.32
CA PRO A 207 -16.52 -10.29 2.69
C PRO A 207 -17.76 -11.17 2.92
N LYS A 208 -18.81 -11.04 2.10
CA LYS A 208 -20.02 -11.89 2.19
C LYS A 208 -19.75 -13.36 1.89
N LYS A 209 -18.63 -13.69 1.25
CA LYS A 209 -18.21 -15.08 1.00
C LYS A 209 -17.89 -15.83 2.31
N ILE A 210 -17.53 -15.13 3.39
CA ILE A 210 -17.14 -15.73 4.68
C ILE A 210 -17.96 -15.22 5.87
N ILE A 211 -18.51 -14.01 5.81
CA ILE A 211 -19.39 -13.48 6.87
C ILE A 211 -20.83 -13.88 6.56
N LEU A 212 -21.28 -14.97 7.20
CA LEU A 212 -22.65 -15.49 7.06
C LEU A 212 -23.68 -14.66 7.83
N ALA A 213 -23.32 -14.20 9.03
CA ALA A 213 -24.16 -13.33 9.85
C ALA A 213 -23.28 -12.51 10.80
N VAL A 214 -23.69 -11.26 11.07
CA VAL A 214 -23.14 -10.43 12.15
C VAL A 214 -24.26 -10.22 13.14
N THR A 215 -24.06 -10.64 14.39
CA THR A 215 -25.02 -10.41 15.47
C THR A 215 -24.59 -9.17 16.23
N PRO A 216 -25.35 -8.05 16.17
CA PRO A 216 -25.03 -6.86 16.93
C PRO A 216 -25.22 -7.16 18.41
N PHE A 217 -24.17 -7.00 19.20
CA PHE A 217 -24.27 -7.00 20.66
C PHE A 217 -24.40 -5.56 21.14
N ASN A 218 -25.47 -5.28 21.89
CA ASN A 218 -25.60 -4.01 22.56
C ASN A 218 -24.70 -4.00 23.82
N LEU A 219 -23.72 -3.10 23.84
CA LEU A 219 -22.80 -2.90 24.97
C LEU A 219 -23.35 -1.95 26.05
N ASP A 220 -24.57 -1.42 25.89
CA ASP A 220 -25.23 -0.55 26.89
C ASP A 220 -25.38 -1.21 28.27
N PHE A 221 -25.24 -2.54 28.35
CA PHE A 221 -25.26 -3.30 29.61
C PHE A 221 -23.93 -3.27 30.38
N ILE A 222 -22.84 -2.77 29.80
CA ILE A 222 -21.57 -2.54 30.50
C ILE A 222 -21.57 -1.09 31.02
N ARG A 223 -22.52 -0.76 31.90
CA ARG A 223 -22.36 0.39 32.79
C ARG A 223 -21.38 -0.02 33.88
N ALA A 224 -20.33 0.78 34.00
CA ALA A 224 -19.30 0.69 35.02
C ALA A 224 -19.91 0.42 36.41
N CYS A 225 -19.42 -0.65 37.06
CA CYS A 225 -19.35 -0.71 38.52
C CYS A 225 -18.08 0.01 38.97
#